data_AF-A0A971DYT7-F1
#
_entry.id   AF-A0A971DYT7-F1
#
_cell.length_a   1.000
_cell.length_b   1.000
_cell.length_c   1.000
_cell.angle_alpha   90.00
_cell.angle_beta   90.00
_cell.angle_gamma   90.00
#
_symmetry.space_group_name_H-M   'P 1'
#
loop_
_entity.id
_entity.type
_entity.pdbx_description
1 polymer ?
#
loop_
_entity_poly.entity_id
_entity_poly.type
_entity_poly.pdbx_seq_one_letter_code
_entity_poly.pdbx_strand_id
1 'polypeptide(L)'
;MKAAAPLASSFVCYLLGVGSLAVVYHHAKDRFKRSKYIAAFGFVLLGLIAGGVAIVGSTEKAKAYPLAEDQPVNQPVGEAKGIFPGRVVWVHDVNATNEKCSNGRNDFWSDDKNTNQEVVSTMLSASLRKLTGTDNDAAAWDSIFHYHNRTHGRGNVGYSKGEAIAIKINLNGLNGNAPKEKNVNTSPHLCYLIIEQLVNVAGVAESDIYIGDPGTTMTDLTYNRCHDDFPDVNYMGTGWGQYRVSSSGNKVFHYSDGISDAIELPAEFVDATYLINIPVFKKHHRAGISICAKNHVGTINTFSGQNYANGDWHESLPTPFGAGENINGDYGVYRCFVDIMGHQDLGGKTILYLVDGLWGSTNWGHPPVKFSMQPFNNDWPNSLFTSFDPVAIESVCYDFLYYEFDEYNEYEGGEITDDKGPFPHFNGVDDYLHQAADIASRPSDIVYDPEDDGSALGSLGTHEHWNNASDKKYSRNISPDGKGIELYKTTSVGKTEYKAPANSLVINFPNPVKESTTLQFSLEMASTVDVQVFSLDGRNVSTLSLGKLNSGDHNVLMDIQNGLPQSAGQYTYRLKVSNVKGYYFLSGKMSVIE
;
A
#
# COMPACT_ATOMS: atom_id res chain seq x y z
N MET A 1 45.09 88.27 -54.02
CA MET A 1 44.75 88.01 -52.61
C MET A 1 43.54 87.08 -52.52
N LYS A 2 43.71 85.76 -52.65
CA LYS A 2 42.63 84.76 -52.50
C LYS A 2 43.15 83.41 -51.97
N ALA A 3 44.00 83.42 -50.94
CA ALA A 3 44.47 82.21 -50.27
C ALA A 3 44.55 82.31 -48.72
N ALA A 4 44.28 83.47 -48.13
CA ALA A 4 44.42 83.67 -46.68
C ALA A 4 43.13 83.43 -45.86
N ALA A 5 41.94 83.47 -46.48
CA ALA A 5 40.66 83.34 -45.78
C ALA A 5 40.34 81.91 -45.28
N PRO A 6 40.64 80.82 -46.02
CA PRO A 6 40.33 79.46 -45.55
C PRO A 6 41.20 79.04 -44.36
N LEU A 7 42.50 79.40 -44.37
CA LEU A 7 43.45 79.04 -43.31
C LEU A 7 43.15 79.72 -41.97
N ALA A 8 42.73 80.99 -42.00
CA ALA A 8 42.34 81.72 -40.79
C ALA A 8 41.07 81.14 -40.15
N SER A 9 40.07 80.78 -40.96
CA SER A 9 38.82 80.17 -40.48
C SER A 9 39.04 78.77 -39.89
N SER A 10 39.91 77.96 -40.50
CA SER A 10 40.27 76.64 -39.96
C SER A 10 41.01 76.76 -38.61
N PHE A 11 41.86 77.77 -38.45
CA PHE A 11 42.57 78.00 -37.19
C PHE A 11 41.63 78.48 -36.07
N VAL A 12 40.66 79.34 -36.38
CA VAL A 12 39.64 79.77 -35.41
C VAL A 12 38.73 78.60 -35.00
N CYS A 13 38.29 77.77 -35.95
CA CYS A 13 37.51 76.57 -35.64
C CYS A 13 38.30 75.56 -34.80
N TYR A 14 39.61 75.41 -35.06
CA TYR A 14 40.49 74.58 -34.24
C TYR A 14 40.60 75.10 -32.80
N LEU A 15 40.81 76.40 -32.60
CA LEU A 15 40.89 77.00 -31.27
C LEU A 15 39.57 76.91 -30.51
N LEU A 16 38.43 77.10 -31.18
CA LEU A 16 37.10 76.91 -30.58
C LEU A 16 36.84 75.44 -30.22
N GLY A 17 37.29 74.50 -31.05
CA GLY A 17 37.23 73.06 -30.77
C GLY A 17 38.06 72.66 -29.54
N VAL A 18 39.30 73.16 -29.44
CA VAL A 18 40.17 72.90 -28.28
C VAL A 18 39.60 73.53 -27.00
N GLY A 19 39.07 74.74 -27.07
CA GLY A 19 38.44 75.42 -25.93
C GLY A 19 37.18 74.70 -25.43
N SER A 20 36.32 74.24 -26.35
CA SER A 20 35.12 73.48 -25.99
C SER A 20 35.45 72.10 -25.42
N LEU A 21 36.49 71.43 -25.93
CA LEU A 21 37.00 70.18 -25.36
C LEU A 21 37.50 70.36 -23.91
N ALA A 22 38.19 71.48 -23.63
CA ALA A 22 38.69 71.79 -22.29
C ALA A 22 37.55 72.03 -21.29
N VAL A 23 36.48 72.73 -21.69
CA VAL A 23 35.29 72.96 -20.85
C VAL A 23 34.53 71.66 -20.59
N VAL A 24 34.32 70.84 -21.62
CA VAL A 24 33.68 69.52 -21.48
C VAL A 24 34.50 68.61 -20.58
N TYR A 25 35.82 68.59 -20.72
CA TYR A 25 36.71 67.81 -19.86
C TYR A 25 36.66 68.28 -18.40
N HIS A 26 36.61 69.59 -18.14
CA HIS A 26 36.51 70.13 -16.78
C HIS A 26 35.18 69.74 -16.12
N HIS A 27 34.06 69.88 -16.84
CA HIS A 27 32.75 69.47 -16.34
C HIS A 27 32.61 67.94 -16.19
N ALA A 28 33.18 67.16 -17.11
CA ALA A 28 33.21 65.71 -16.99
C ALA A 28 34.04 65.26 -15.77
N LYS A 29 35.20 65.88 -15.52
CA LYS A 29 36.05 65.61 -14.36
C LYS A 29 35.36 65.95 -13.04
N ASP A 30 34.65 67.07 -12.97
CA ASP A 30 33.89 67.45 -11.77
C ASP A 30 32.67 66.55 -11.54
N ARG A 31 31.96 66.15 -12.61
CA ARG A 31 30.87 65.16 -12.53
C ARG A 31 31.41 63.79 -12.12
N PHE A 32 32.58 63.38 -12.59
CA PHE A 32 33.25 62.13 -12.23
C PHE A 32 33.70 62.13 -10.76
N LYS A 33 34.21 63.26 -10.25
CA LYS A 33 34.54 63.42 -8.82
C LYS A 33 33.31 63.44 -7.90
N ARG A 34 32.15 63.89 -8.40
CA ARG A 34 30.87 63.91 -7.65
C ARG A 34 30.07 62.62 -7.77
N SER A 35 30.41 61.75 -8.72
CA SER A 35 29.70 60.49 -8.92
C SER A 35 30.31 59.42 -8.03
N LYS A 36 29.44 58.68 -7.35
CA LYS A 36 29.81 57.66 -6.36
C LYS A 36 30.36 56.38 -7.01
N TYR A 37 30.96 56.44 -8.20
CA TYR A 37 31.43 55.25 -8.93
C TYR A 37 32.51 54.48 -8.16
N ILE A 38 33.38 55.18 -7.41
CA ILE A 38 34.36 54.54 -6.54
C ILE A 38 33.68 53.80 -5.39
N ALA A 39 32.64 54.40 -4.79
CA ALA A 39 31.87 53.75 -3.74
C ALA A 39 31.04 52.58 -4.28
N ALA A 40 30.44 52.73 -5.47
CA ALA A 40 29.70 51.66 -6.14
C ALA A 40 30.61 50.48 -6.51
N PHE A 41 31.80 50.76 -7.05
CA PHE A 41 32.82 49.74 -7.29
C PHE A 41 33.26 49.09 -5.97
N GLY A 42 33.43 49.87 -4.91
CA GLY A 42 33.71 49.37 -3.57
C GLY A 42 32.63 48.41 -3.05
N PHE A 43 31.35 48.73 -3.22
CA PHE A 43 30.23 47.87 -2.83
C PHE A 43 30.13 46.61 -3.69
N VAL A 44 30.39 46.70 -5.00
CA VAL A 44 30.45 45.53 -5.89
C VAL A 44 31.60 44.61 -5.48
N LEU A 45 32.78 45.18 -5.20
CA LEU A 45 33.95 44.41 -4.76
C LEU A 45 33.69 43.74 -3.39
N LEU A 46 33.06 44.45 -2.45
CA LEU A 46 32.65 43.90 -1.16
C LEU A 46 31.62 42.77 -1.32
N GLY A 47 30.66 42.91 -2.24
CA GLY A 47 29.69 41.85 -2.56
C GLY A 47 30.35 40.61 -3.16
N LEU A 48 31.34 40.79 -4.05
CA LEU A 48 32.11 39.69 -4.63
C LEU A 48 32.99 39.00 -3.58
N ILE A 49 33.61 39.76 -2.67
CA ILE A 49 34.41 39.19 -1.58
C ILE A 49 33.51 38.44 -0.59
N ALA A 50 32.37 39.01 -0.20
CA ALA A 50 31.40 38.36 0.69
C ALA A 50 30.82 37.08 0.06
N GLY A 51 30.48 37.12 -1.24
CA GLY A 51 30.05 35.94 -1.98
C GLY A 51 31.14 34.88 -2.08
N GLY A 52 32.39 35.28 -2.34
CA GLY A 52 33.53 34.36 -2.37
C GLY A 52 33.81 33.71 -1.02
N VAL A 53 33.74 34.46 0.09
CA VAL A 53 33.88 33.91 1.44
C VAL A 53 32.72 32.98 1.78
N ALA A 54 31.49 33.27 1.35
CA ALA A 54 30.35 32.37 1.53
C ALA A 54 30.51 31.06 0.75
N ILE A 55 31.06 31.11 -0.47
CA ILE A 55 31.32 29.92 -1.30
C ILE A 55 32.49 29.09 -0.75
N VAL A 56 33.57 29.73 -0.29
CA VAL A 56 34.76 29.02 0.24
C VAL A 56 34.54 28.54 1.68
N GLY A 57 33.66 29.21 2.42
CA GLY A 57 33.25 28.82 3.77
C GLY A 57 32.12 27.78 3.80
N SER A 58 31.53 27.41 2.66
CA SER A 58 30.55 26.32 2.63
C SER A 58 31.26 24.99 2.80
N THR A 59 30.88 24.24 3.83
CA THR A 59 31.29 22.83 4.03
C THR A 59 30.50 21.86 3.17
N GLU A 60 29.53 22.38 2.40
CA GLU A 60 28.74 21.65 1.41
C GLU A 60 29.67 21.08 0.32
N LYS A 61 29.80 19.76 0.28
CA LYS A 61 30.53 19.08 -0.80
C LYS A 61 29.73 19.27 -2.09
N ALA A 62 30.32 19.88 -3.11
CA ALA A 62 29.78 19.84 -4.46
C ALA A 62 29.77 18.37 -4.94
N LYS A 63 28.61 17.72 -4.88
CA LYS A 63 28.39 16.37 -5.41
C LYS A 63 27.98 16.52 -6.88
N ALA A 64 28.76 15.94 -7.79
CA ALA A 64 28.36 15.77 -9.18
C ALA A 64 27.52 14.49 -9.24
N TYR A 65 26.20 14.64 -9.23
CA TYR A 65 25.30 13.51 -9.43
C TYR A 65 25.18 13.23 -10.93
N PRO A 66 25.33 11.96 -11.36
CA PRO A 66 24.92 11.61 -12.72
C PRO A 66 23.43 11.94 -12.87
N LEU A 67 23.05 12.61 -13.96
CA LEU A 67 21.65 12.64 -14.36
C LEU A 67 21.22 11.19 -14.59
N ALA A 68 20.30 10.68 -13.77
CA ALA A 68 19.69 9.39 -14.03
C ALA A 68 18.92 9.50 -15.35
N GLU A 69 19.23 8.62 -16.30
CA GLU A 69 18.35 8.37 -17.43
C GLU A 69 17.17 7.54 -16.93
N ASP A 70 15.95 7.84 -17.40
CA ASP A 70 14.74 7.06 -17.06
C ASP A 70 15.01 5.57 -17.26
N GLN A 71 14.64 4.72 -16.27
CA GLN A 71 14.85 3.28 -16.40
C GLN A 71 14.12 2.78 -17.65
N PRO A 72 14.84 2.14 -18.60
CA PRO A 72 14.19 1.61 -19.77
C PRO A 72 13.17 0.54 -19.40
N VAL A 73 11.98 0.60 -20.03
CA VAL A 73 10.94 -0.42 -19.85
C VAL A 73 11.47 -1.82 -20.13
N ASN A 74 11.00 -2.79 -19.37
CA ASN A 74 11.37 -4.20 -19.52
C ASN A 74 12.87 -4.53 -19.43
N GLN A 75 13.67 -3.69 -18.77
CA GLN A 75 15.06 -3.97 -18.42
C GLN A 75 15.18 -4.19 -16.91
N PRO A 76 14.94 -5.42 -16.43
CA PRO A 76 14.93 -5.70 -15.00
C PRO A 76 16.32 -5.58 -14.37
N VAL A 77 16.34 -4.96 -13.20
CA VAL A 77 17.49 -4.92 -12.30
C VAL A 77 17.17 -5.71 -11.03
N GLY A 78 18.21 -6.11 -10.31
CA GLY A 78 18.11 -6.92 -9.09
C GLY A 78 17.75 -8.39 -9.30
N GLU A 79 17.34 -9.03 -8.21
CA GLU A 79 17.09 -10.47 -8.15
C GLU A 79 15.66 -10.76 -7.70
N ALA A 80 14.84 -11.26 -8.63
CA ALA A 80 13.46 -11.60 -8.38
C ALA A 80 13.30 -12.66 -7.26
N LYS A 81 12.34 -12.48 -6.35
CA LYS A 81 12.06 -13.37 -5.20
C LYS A 81 10.68 -14.03 -5.30
N GLY A 82 10.48 -15.13 -4.59
CA GLY A 82 9.19 -15.84 -4.50
C GLY A 82 9.19 -17.26 -5.06
N ILE A 83 8.10 -18.00 -4.84
CA ILE A 83 7.87 -19.34 -5.43
C ILE A 83 7.95 -19.28 -6.96
N PHE A 84 7.33 -18.25 -7.54
CA PHE A 84 7.55 -17.81 -8.91
C PHE A 84 8.28 -16.47 -8.85
N PRO A 85 9.62 -16.45 -9.05
CA PRO A 85 10.44 -15.26 -8.80
C PRO A 85 9.93 -14.00 -9.50
N GLY A 86 9.62 -12.93 -8.75
CA GLY A 86 9.14 -11.65 -9.29
C GLY A 86 7.66 -11.63 -9.68
N ARG A 87 6.89 -12.67 -9.31
CA ARG A 87 5.44 -12.69 -9.56
C ARG A 87 4.71 -11.72 -8.66
N VAL A 88 3.91 -10.87 -9.28
CA VAL A 88 2.87 -10.07 -8.63
C VAL A 88 1.54 -10.53 -9.18
N VAL A 89 0.68 -11.10 -8.33
CA VAL A 89 -0.67 -11.46 -8.73
C VAL A 89 -1.56 -10.25 -8.55
N TRP A 90 -2.28 -9.87 -9.60
CA TRP A 90 -3.31 -8.84 -9.58
C TRP A 90 -4.67 -9.46 -9.84
N VAL A 91 -5.54 -9.42 -8.83
CA VAL A 91 -6.92 -9.87 -8.92
C VAL A 91 -7.82 -8.65 -9.05
N HIS A 92 -8.62 -8.58 -10.11
CA HIS A 92 -9.59 -7.50 -10.34
C HIS A 92 -10.99 -8.08 -10.55
N ASP A 93 -11.96 -7.61 -9.76
CA ASP A 93 -13.37 -7.95 -9.91
C ASP A 93 -14.26 -6.74 -9.63
N VAL A 94 -14.98 -6.29 -10.65
CA VAL A 94 -15.89 -5.12 -10.59
C VAL A 94 -17.03 -5.28 -9.58
N ASN A 95 -17.32 -6.50 -9.14
CA ASN A 95 -18.35 -6.77 -8.13
C ASN A 95 -17.82 -6.70 -6.70
N ALA A 96 -16.53 -6.43 -6.50
CA ALA A 96 -15.91 -6.33 -5.19
C ALA A 96 -16.40 -5.11 -4.41
N THR A 97 -16.66 -4.00 -5.11
CA THR A 97 -17.21 -2.78 -4.53
C THR A 97 -18.48 -2.32 -5.25
N ASN A 98 -19.29 -1.52 -4.57
CA ASN A 98 -20.44 -0.86 -5.17
C ASN A 98 -19.97 0.39 -5.92
N GLU A 99 -19.98 0.34 -7.25
CA GLU A 99 -19.68 1.46 -8.15
C GLU A 99 -20.44 2.76 -7.78
N LYS A 100 -21.63 2.63 -7.19
CA LYS A 100 -22.51 3.76 -6.82
C LYS A 100 -22.28 4.32 -5.42
N CYS A 101 -21.35 3.75 -4.66
CA CYS A 101 -20.95 4.31 -3.36
C CYS A 101 -20.61 5.79 -3.55
N SER A 102 -21.22 6.66 -2.76
CA SER A 102 -20.94 8.10 -2.81
C SER A 102 -19.81 8.51 -1.87
N ASN A 103 -19.43 7.62 -0.95
CA ASN A 103 -18.63 7.93 0.23
C ASN A 103 -19.16 9.18 1.00
N GLY A 104 -20.48 9.32 0.98
CA GLY A 104 -21.24 10.44 1.51
C GLY A 104 -21.67 10.21 2.96
N ARG A 105 -22.56 11.07 3.45
CA ARG A 105 -23.15 10.87 4.79
C ARG A 105 -24.00 9.59 4.78
N ASN A 106 -23.70 8.65 5.68
CA ASN A 106 -24.38 7.35 5.81
C ASN A 106 -24.20 6.41 4.60
N ASP A 107 -23.14 6.61 3.82
CA ASP A 107 -22.83 5.77 2.66
C ASP A 107 -21.33 5.69 2.49
N PHE A 108 -20.68 4.97 3.41
CA PHE A 108 -19.23 4.91 3.50
C PHE A 108 -18.68 3.74 2.70
N TRP A 109 -17.47 3.90 2.19
CA TRP A 109 -16.74 2.86 1.47
C TRP A 109 -16.64 1.55 2.27
N SER A 110 -16.57 1.66 3.59
CA SER A 110 -16.45 0.55 4.53
C SER A 110 -17.76 -0.15 4.87
N ASP A 111 -18.91 0.36 4.43
CA ASP A 111 -20.20 -0.27 4.71
C ASP A 111 -20.35 -1.59 3.94
N ASP A 112 -21.04 -2.58 4.51
CA ASP A 112 -21.29 -3.90 3.91
C ASP A 112 -22.04 -3.83 2.57
N LYS A 113 -22.89 -2.81 2.41
CA LYS A 113 -23.57 -2.55 1.12
C LYS A 113 -22.61 -2.08 0.01
N ASN A 114 -21.41 -1.63 0.38
CA ASN A 114 -20.44 -1.01 -0.53
C ASN A 114 -19.21 -1.88 -0.78
N THR A 115 -18.87 -2.84 0.09
CA THR A 115 -17.81 -3.82 -0.15
C THR A 115 -18.37 -5.24 -0.04
N ASN A 116 -18.33 -6.01 -1.12
CA ASN A 116 -18.88 -7.36 -1.16
C ASN A 116 -17.90 -8.37 -0.55
N GLN A 117 -18.12 -8.71 0.72
CA GLN A 117 -17.30 -9.67 1.48
C GLN A 117 -17.06 -11.00 0.76
N GLU A 118 -18.08 -11.54 0.08
CA GLU A 118 -17.98 -12.85 -0.59
C GLU A 118 -17.11 -12.79 -1.85
N VAL A 119 -17.22 -11.71 -2.63
CA VAL A 119 -16.35 -11.48 -3.80
C VAL A 119 -14.92 -11.22 -3.37
N VAL A 120 -14.70 -10.41 -2.33
CA VAL A 120 -13.35 -10.16 -1.81
C VAL A 120 -12.72 -11.45 -1.25
N SER A 121 -13.51 -12.33 -0.61
CA SER A 121 -13.07 -13.65 -0.15
C SER A 121 -12.55 -14.52 -1.29
N THR A 122 -13.27 -14.55 -2.41
CA THR A 122 -12.86 -15.31 -3.59
C THR A 122 -11.72 -14.64 -4.36
N MET A 123 -11.58 -13.32 -4.30
CA MET A 123 -10.39 -12.62 -4.80
C MET A 123 -9.14 -12.98 -3.99
N LEU A 124 -9.22 -12.98 -2.66
CA LEU A 124 -8.11 -13.38 -1.79
C LEU A 124 -7.71 -14.85 -2.02
N SER A 125 -8.70 -15.74 -2.14
CA SER A 125 -8.45 -17.16 -2.47
C SER A 125 -7.76 -17.31 -3.83
N ALA A 126 -8.21 -16.56 -4.84
CA ALA A 126 -7.57 -16.54 -6.16
C ALA A 126 -6.12 -16.04 -6.08
N SER A 127 -5.87 -14.97 -5.31
CA SER A 127 -4.53 -14.37 -5.20
C SER A 127 -3.54 -15.37 -4.58
N LEU A 128 -3.89 -16.00 -3.44
CA LEU A 128 -3.06 -16.97 -2.74
C LEU A 128 -2.74 -18.19 -3.62
N ARG A 129 -3.75 -18.75 -4.30
CA ARG A 129 -3.58 -19.91 -5.19
C ARG A 129 -2.71 -19.59 -6.40
N LYS A 130 -2.86 -18.41 -7.02
CA LYS A 130 -2.04 -18.01 -8.18
C LYS A 130 -0.62 -17.59 -7.79
N LEU A 131 -0.45 -17.06 -6.58
CA LEU A 131 0.86 -16.71 -6.04
C LEU A 131 1.69 -17.98 -5.76
N THR A 132 1.03 -19.04 -5.30
CA THR A 132 1.69 -20.30 -4.88
C THR A 132 1.63 -21.41 -5.93
N GLY A 133 0.73 -21.31 -6.91
CA GLY A 133 0.54 -22.31 -7.96
C GLY A 133 -0.25 -23.54 -7.50
N THR A 134 -1.04 -23.42 -6.44
CA THR A 134 -1.80 -24.52 -5.83
C THR A 134 -3.29 -24.47 -6.17
N ASP A 135 -4.00 -25.57 -5.93
CA ASP A 135 -5.41 -25.70 -6.31
C ASP A 135 -6.40 -25.24 -5.22
N ASN A 136 -5.94 -25.14 -3.97
CA ASN A 136 -6.77 -24.79 -2.81
C ASN A 136 -5.98 -23.97 -1.78
N ASP A 137 -6.72 -23.27 -0.91
CA ASP A 137 -6.14 -22.29 0.02
C ASP A 137 -5.28 -22.92 1.11
N ALA A 138 -5.62 -24.13 1.59
CA ALA A 138 -4.81 -24.83 2.58
C ALA A 138 -3.42 -25.19 2.02
N ALA A 139 -3.36 -25.70 0.78
CA ALA A 139 -2.10 -25.95 0.09
C ALA A 139 -1.33 -24.66 -0.22
N ALA A 140 -2.04 -23.55 -0.49
CA ALA A 140 -1.41 -22.24 -0.68
C ALA A 140 -0.70 -21.78 0.61
N TRP A 141 -1.38 -21.80 1.76
CA TRP A 141 -0.78 -21.44 3.04
C TRP A 141 0.40 -22.32 3.42
N ASP A 142 0.26 -23.64 3.27
CA ASP A 142 1.36 -24.58 3.49
C ASP A 142 2.59 -24.23 2.63
N SER A 143 2.36 -23.93 1.35
CA SER A 143 3.43 -23.50 0.43
C SER A 143 4.08 -22.17 0.81
N ILE A 144 3.31 -21.21 1.33
CA ILE A 144 3.83 -19.91 1.82
C ILE A 144 4.80 -20.14 2.98
N PHE A 145 4.39 -20.90 4.00
CA PHE A 145 5.24 -21.19 5.15
C PHE A 145 6.48 -22.01 4.75
N HIS A 146 6.31 -23.05 3.94
CA HIS A 146 7.42 -23.86 3.44
C HIS A 146 8.44 -23.03 2.63
N TYR A 147 7.96 -22.11 1.78
CA TYR A 147 8.82 -21.22 1.03
C TYR A 147 9.64 -20.33 1.97
N HIS A 148 8.96 -19.62 2.88
CA HIS A 148 9.62 -18.71 3.82
C HIS A 148 10.63 -19.46 4.71
N ASN A 149 10.22 -20.56 5.35
CA ASN A 149 11.09 -21.31 6.26
C ASN A 149 12.34 -21.84 5.53
N ARG A 150 12.20 -22.31 4.29
CA ARG A 150 13.34 -22.81 3.51
C ARG A 150 14.31 -21.69 3.13
N THR A 151 13.82 -20.51 2.77
CA THR A 151 14.67 -19.39 2.35
C THR A 151 15.26 -18.59 3.52
N HIS A 152 14.77 -18.80 4.74
CA HIS A 152 15.23 -18.10 5.95
C HIS A 152 15.90 -19.05 6.96
N GLY A 153 16.48 -20.16 6.50
CA GLY A 153 17.29 -21.05 7.33
C GLY A 153 16.52 -21.88 8.37
N ARG A 154 15.19 -21.89 8.33
CA ARG A 154 14.30 -22.63 9.24
C ARG A 154 13.94 -24.04 8.74
N GLY A 155 14.51 -24.44 7.60
CA GLY A 155 14.27 -25.74 6.96
C GLY A 155 13.00 -25.78 6.10
N ASN A 156 12.72 -26.93 5.48
CA ASN A 156 11.53 -27.09 4.62
C ASN A 156 10.35 -27.64 5.44
N VAL A 157 9.79 -26.81 6.30
CA VAL A 157 8.65 -27.14 7.18
C VAL A 157 7.54 -26.10 7.04
N GLY A 158 6.29 -26.51 7.22
CA GLY A 158 5.14 -25.61 7.30
C GLY A 158 5.06 -24.89 8.65
N TYR A 159 3.92 -24.25 8.91
CA TYR A 159 3.63 -23.59 10.18
C TYR A 159 3.68 -24.56 11.37
N SER A 160 4.28 -24.11 12.47
CA SER A 160 4.26 -24.81 13.75
C SER A 160 3.42 -24.03 14.77
N LYS A 161 2.58 -24.74 15.53
CA LYS A 161 1.71 -24.14 16.55
C LYS A 161 2.53 -23.32 17.56
N GLY A 162 2.09 -22.10 17.86
CA GLY A 162 2.78 -21.16 18.75
C GLY A 162 3.73 -20.20 18.04
N GLU A 163 3.94 -20.35 16.73
CA GLU A 163 4.65 -19.35 15.94
C GLU A 163 3.74 -18.13 15.72
N ALA A 164 4.14 -16.97 16.25
CA ALA A 164 3.33 -15.75 16.15
C ALA A 164 3.40 -15.11 14.75
N ILE A 165 2.28 -14.51 14.31
CA ILE A 165 2.13 -13.78 13.05
C ILE A 165 1.74 -12.33 13.35
N ALA A 166 2.60 -11.39 12.99
CA ALA A 166 2.29 -9.96 13.00
C ALA A 166 1.67 -9.54 11.66
N ILE A 167 0.59 -8.77 11.68
CA ILE A 167 -0.11 -8.27 10.50
C ILE A 167 -0.16 -6.74 10.57
N LYS A 168 0.63 -6.09 9.73
CA LYS A 168 0.66 -4.63 9.62
C LYS A 168 -0.43 -4.16 8.66
N ILE A 169 -1.48 -3.55 9.19
CA ILE A 169 -2.50 -2.84 8.39
C ILE A 169 -2.21 -1.34 8.37
N ASN A 170 -2.79 -0.62 7.42
CA ASN A 170 -2.66 0.83 7.32
C ASN A 170 -3.91 1.52 7.89
N LEU A 171 -3.72 2.27 8.97
CA LEU A 171 -4.76 3.09 9.63
C LEU A 171 -4.40 4.58 9.65
N ASN A 172 -3.53 5.03 8.74
CA ASN A 172 -3.00 6.40 8.74
C ASN A 172 -4.04 7.48 8.35
N GLY A 173 -5.21 7.10 7.86
CA GLY A 173 -6.30 8.02 7.53
C GLY A 173 -7.03 8.57 8.76
N LEU A 174 -6.72 8.10 9.97
CA LEU A 174 -7.29 8.54 11.24
C LEU A 174 -6.68 9.88 11.71
N ASN A 175 -7.49 10.77 12.29
CA ASN A 175 -6.99 11.98 12.97
C ASN A 175 -7.53 11.99 14.42
N GLY A 176 -6.70 11.53 15.36
CA GLY A 176 -7.12 11.27 16.74
C GLY A 176 -8.10 10.09 16.85
N ASN A 177 -8.91 10.05 17.92
CA ASN A 177 -9.89 8.99 18.16
C ASN A 177 -11.15 9.08 17.29
N ALA A 178 -11.28 10.09 16.42
CA ALA A 178 -12.43 10.25 15.56
C ALA A 178 -12.18 9.50 14.24
N PRO A 179 -12.93 8.43 13.93
CA PRO A 179 -12.87 7.86 12.60
C PRO A 179 -13.31 8.94 11.62
N LYS A 180 -12.40 9.43 10.78
CA LYS A 180 -12.84 10.06 9.54
C LYS A 180 -13.38 8.91 8.69
N GLU A 181 -14.64 8.56 8.89
CA GLU A 181 -15.37 7.48 8.19
C GLU A 181 -15.25 7.58 6.65
N LYS A 182 -14.85 8.76 6.14
CA LYS A 182 -14.62 9.03 4.72
C LYS A 182 -13.24 8.69 4.21
N ASN A 183 -12.21 8.67 5.06
CA ASN A 183 -10.84 8.40 4.62
C ASN A 183 -10.65 6.91 4.46
N VAL A 184 -9.99 6.50 3.38
CA VAL A 184 -9.72 5.07 3.16
C VAL A 184 -8.60 4.61 4.09
N ASN A 185 -8.79 3.45 4.70
CA ASN A 185 -7.80 2.70 5.47
C ASN A 185 -7.82 1.26 4.93
N THR A 186 -7.02 0.35 5.48
CA THR A 186 -7.17 -1.07 5.14
C THR A 186 -8.61 -1.51 5.41
N SER A 187 -9.23 -2.15 4.42
CA SER A 187 -10.63 -2.50 4.45
C SER A 187 -10.93 -3.45 5.61
N PRO A 188 -11.92 -3.14 6.47
CA PRO A 188 -12.35 -4.06 7.54
C PRO A 188 -12.69 -5.46 7.02
N HIS A 189 -13.25 -5.52 5.81
CA HIS A 189 -13.56 -6.76 5.09
C HIS A 189 -12.31 -7.60 4.80
N LEU A 190 -11.20 -6.98 4.41
CA LEU A 190 -9.95 -7.68 4.11
C LEU A 190 -9.23 -8.10 5.40
N CYS A 191 -9.26 -7.26 6.44
CA CYS A 191 -8.76 -7.61 7.78
C CYS A 191 -9.47 -8.86 8.33
N TYR A 192 -10.80 -8.92 8.20
CA TYR A 192 -11.57 -10.10 8.57
C TYR A 192 -11.12 -11.34 7.79
N LEU A 193 -11.00 -11.23 6.46
CA LEU A 193 -10.69 -12.38 5.60
C LEU A 193 -9.29 -12.93 5.80
N ILE A 194 -8.30 -12.09 6.09
CA ILE A 194 -6.95 -12.59 6.35
C ILE A 194 -6.89 -13.36 7.67
N ILE A 195 -7.60 -12.91 8.71
CA ILE A 195 -7.75 -13.65 9.97
C ILE A 195 -8.50 -14.96 9.71
N GLU A 196 -9.62 -14.92 8.97
CA GLU A 196 -10.40 -16.10 8.62
C GLU A 196 -9.56 -17.14 7.86
N GLN A 197 -8.73 -16.71 6.91
CA GLN A 197 -7.79 -17.57 6.18
C GLN A 197 -6.75 -18.20 7.12
N LEU A 198 -6.11 -17.41 7.99
CA LEU A 198 -5.09 -17.92 8.91
C LEU A 198 -5.68 -18.93 9.92
N VAL A 199 -6.82 -18.60 10.54
CA VAL A 199 -7.42 -19.43 11.58
C VAL A 199 -8.10 -20.67 10.98
N ASN A 200 -9.03 -20.46 10.04
CA ASN A 200 -9.91 -21.54 9.57
C ASN A 200 -9.29 -22.40 8.47
N VAL A 201 -8.29 -21.89 7.75
CA VAL A 201 -7.64 -22.60 6.63
C VAL A 201 -6.21 -23.00 6.97
N ALA A 202 -5.37 -22.08 7.43
CA ALA A 202 -3.97 -22.36 7.74
C ALA A 202 -3.76 -23.04 9.11
N GLY A 203 -4.76 -22.98 10.00
CA GLY A 203 -4.72 -23.62 11.31
C GLY A 203 -3.88 -22.86 12.35
N VAL A 204 -3.70 -21.56 12.16
CA VAL A 204 -3.03 -20.66 13.13
C VAL A 204 -3.98 -20.41 14.31
N ALA A 205 -3.48 -20.49 15.54
CA ALA A 205 -4.31 -20.18 16.70
C ALA A 205 -4.57 -18.66 16.76
N GLU A 206 -5.79 -18.25 17.12
CA GLU A 206 -6.16 -16.83 17.23
C GLU A 206 -5.19 -16.04 18.13
N SER A 207 -4.79 -16.64 19.27
CA SER A 207 -3.84 -16.06 20.22
C SER A 207 -2.44 -15.79 19.66
N ASP A 208 -2.08 -16.43 18.55
CA ASP A 208 -0.78 -16.27 17.89
C ASP A 208 -0.83 -15.17 16.81
N ILE A 209 -1.99 -14.54 16.59
CA ILE A 209 -2.18 -13.48 15.59
C ILE A 209 -2.19 -12.12 16.26
N TYR A 210 -1.37 -11.21 15.74
CA TYR A 210 -1.29 -9.81 16.14
C TYR A 210 -1.61 -8.94 14.93
N ILE A 211 -2.73 -8.21 14.92
CA ILE A 211 -3.13 -7.39 13.77
C ILE A 211 -3.37 -5.94 14.17
N GLY A 212 -2.78 -4.99 13.46
CA GLY A 212 -3.04 -3.58 13.68
C GLY A 212 -2.02 -2.64 13.04
N ASP A 213 -2.12 -1.37 13.44
CA ASP A 213 -1.15 -0.34 13.10
C ASP A 213 -0.54 0.20 14.40
N PRO A 214 0.68 -0.20 14.78
CA PRO A 214 1.29 0.13 16.07
C PRO A 214 1.37 1.64 16.36
N GLY A 215 1.45 2.48 15.32
CA GLY A 215 1.56 3.93 15.45
C GLY A 215 0.22 4.66 15.64
N THR A 216 -0.91 3.95 15.68
CA THR A 216 -2.24 4.57 15.81
C THR A 216 -3.27 3.64 16.46
N THR A 217 -4.52 4.08 16.55
CA THR A 217 -5.61 3.36 17.22
C THR A 217 -6.34 2.44 16.23
N MET A 218 -6.57 1.18 16.61
CA MET A 218 -7.48 0.30 15.87
C MET A 218 -8.91 0.87 15.98
N THR A 219 -9.67 0.87 14.89
CA THR A 219 -11.02 1.44 14.93
C THR A 219 -12.03 0.42 15.43
N ASP A 220 -13.10 0.88 16.09
CA ASP A 220 -14.25 0.02 16.44
C ASP A 220 -14.84 -0.67 15.20
N LEU A 221 -14.80 0.01 14.04
CA LEU A 221 -15.26 -0.53 12.76
C LEU A 221 -14.51 -1.81 12.37
N THR A 222 -13.17 -1.78 12.43
CA THR A 222 -12.35 -2.95 12.11
C THR A 222 -12.36 -3.96 13.26
N TYR A 223 -12.24 -3.48 14.50
CA TYR A 223 -12.21 -4.32 15.70
C TYR A 223 -13.49 -5.16 15.83
N ASN A 224 -14.68 -4.53 15.88
CA ASN A 224 -15.94 -5.25 16.08
C ASN A 224 -16.19 -6.27 14.97
N ARG A 225 -15.95 -5.91 13.71
CA ARG A 225 -16.11 -6.83 12.57
C ARG A 225 -15.27 -8.10 12.73
N CYS A 226 -14.06 -8.00 13.26
CA CYS A 226 -13.15 -9.13 13.40
C CYS A 226 -13.38 -9.88 14.72
N HIS A 227 -13.47 -9.15 15.83
CA HIS A 227 -13.51 -9.69 17.19
C HIS A 227 -14.77 -10.53 17.47
N ASP A 228 -15.89 -10.24 16.80
CA ASP A 228 -17.14 -11.00 16.97
C ASP A 228 -16.98 -12.49 16.62
N ASP A 229 -16.12 -12.81 15.63
CA ASP A 229 -15.85 -14.19 15.19
C ASP A 229 -14.48 -14.71 15.67
N PHE A 230 -13.55 -13.82 16.03
CA PHE A 230 -12.16 -14.16 16.41
C PHE A 230 -11.74 -13.42 17.70
N PRO A 231 -12.39 -13.71 18.85
CA PRO A 231 -12.22 -12.92 20.06
C PRO A 231 -10.84 -13.04 20.70
N ASP A 232 -10.08 -14.10 20.40
CA ASP A 232 -8.77 -14.37 21.02
C ASP A 232 -7.59 -13.77 20.22
N VAL A 233 -7.87 -13.08 19.10
CA VAL A 233 -6.85 -12.36 18.32
C VAL A 233 -6.36 -11.10 19.05
N ASN A 234 -5.07 -10.82 18.95
CA ASN A 234 -4.47 -9.61 19.53
C ASN A 234 -4.62 -8.42 18.57
N TYR A 235 -5.66 -7.62 18.77
CA TYR A 235 -5.92 -6.40 17.99
C TYR A 235 -5.05 -5.23 18.49
N MET A 236 -3.97 -4.93 17.78
CA MET A 236 -2.98 -3.92 18.17
C MET A 236 -3.46 -2.48 17.91
N GLY A 237 -3.28 -1.59 18.90
CA GLY A 237 -3.52 -0.15 18.75
C GLY A 237 -3.25 0.69 20.01
N THR A 238 -3.37 2.01 19.90
CA THR A 238 -3.11 2.97 20.99
C THR A 238 -4.29 3.33 21.90
N GLY A 239 -5.46 2.65 21.83
CA GLY A 239 -6.68 3.04 22.60
C GLY A 239 -7.73 1.93 22.91
N TRP A 240 -8.75 2.31 23.71
CA TRP A 240 -10.01 1.62 24.06
C TRP A 240 -10.15 0.11 23.75
N GLY A 241 -9.75 -0.76 24.70
CA GLY A 241 -10.07 -2.20 24.66
C GLY A 241 -9.18 -3.07 23.76
N GLN A 242 -8.11 -2.50 23.22
CA GLN A 242 -7.20 -3.13 22.26
C GLN A 242 -5.88 -3.55 22.91
N TYR A 243 -5.22 -4.55 22.33
CA TYR A 243 -3.90 -4.99 22.72
C TYR A 243 -2.91 -3.83 22.53
N ARG A 244 -2.34 -3.34 23.63
CA ARG A 244 -1.38 -2.23 23.59
C ARG A 244 -0.01 -2.79 23.23
N VAL A 245 0.54 -2.32 22.12
CA VAL A 245 1.90 -2.67 21.68
C VAL A 245 2.94 -2.32 22.72
N SER A 246 3.90 -3.22 22.91
CA SER A 246 5.00 -3.06 23.86
C SER A 246 6.28 -2.68 23.13
N SER A 247 7.18 -1.95 23.78
CA SER A 247 8.51 -1.70 23.22
C SER A 247 9.36 -2.97 23.27
N SER A 248 10.18 -3.19 22.25
CA SER A 248 11.25 -4.21 22.23
C SER A 248 12.33 -4.02 23.30
N GLY A 249 12.38 -2.85 23.95
CA GLY A 249 13.29 -2.52 25.04
C GLY A 249 14.72 -2.18 24.60
N ASN A 250 15.04 -2.32 23.31
CA ASN A 250 16.31 -1.93 22.71
C ASN A 250 16.07 -1.25 21.36
N LYS A 251 16.97 -0.33 20.98
CA LYS A 251 17.00 0.22 19.63
C LYS A 251 17.52 -0.87 18.70
N VAL A 252 16.65 -1.38 17.83
CA VAL A 252 16.95 -2.52 16.94
C VAL A 252 16.91 -2.14 15.46
N PHE A 253 16.30 -1.01 15.13
CA PHE A 253 16.29 -0.47 13.78
C PHE A 253 17.23 0.72 13.70
N HIS A 254 18.19 0.64 12.78
CA HIS A 254 19.21 1.63 12.53
C HIS A 254 19.00 2.20 11.13
N TYR A 255 19.06 3.53 11.02
CA TYR A 255 19.06 4.18 9.72
C TYR A 255 20.47 4.13 9.15
N SER A 256 20.61 3.69 7.90
CA SER A 256 21.91 3.50 7.27
C SER A 256 22.57 4.82 6.83
N ASP A 257 21.93 5.96 7.08
CA ASP A 257 22.53 7.28 6.91
C ASP A 257 23.62 7.60 7.94
N GLY A 258 23.66 6.88 9.07
CA GLY A 258 24.57 7.15 10.19
C GLY A 258 24.35 8.52 10.86
N ILE A 259 23.23 9.18 10.56
CA ILE A 259 22.85 10.50 11.07
C ILE A 259 21.62 10.39 11.96
N SER A 260 20.62 9.63 11.53
CA SER A 260 19.37 9.46 12.24
C SER A 260 19.54 8.51 13.43
N ASP A 261 18.88 8.83 14.54
CA ASP A 261 18.94 8.01 15.75
C ASP A 261 18.32 6.63 15.50
N ALA A 262 18.99 5.57 15.98
CA ALA A 262 18.38 4.25 16.04
C ALA A 262 17.12 4.26 16.94
N ILE A 263 16.16 3.38 16.64
CA ILE A 263 14.83 3.38 17.24
C ILE A 263 14.41 1.99 17.74
N GLU A 264 13.52 1.99 18.72
CA GLU A 264 12.86 0.78 19.22
C GLU A 264 11.69 0.42 18.31
N LEU A 265 11.55 -0.87 17.99
CA LEU A 265 10.38 -1.40 17.30
C LEU A 265 9.36 -1.99 18.29
N PRO A 266 8.09 -2.19 17.88
CA PRO A 266 7.13 -2.99 18.64
C PRO A 266 7.63 -4.42 18.89
N ALA A 267 7.58 -4.87 20.14
CA ALA A 267 7.98 -6.22 20.54
C ALA A 267 7.20 -7.28 19.77
N GLU A 268 5.92 -7.02 19.47
CA GLU A 268 5.07 -7.95 18.71
C GLU A 268 5.56 -8.16 17.27
N PHE A 269 6.33 -7.22 16.70
CA PHE A 269 6.94 -7.36 15.37
C PHE A 269 8.32 -8.04 15.45
N VAL A 270 9.10 -7.70 16.49
CA VAL A 270 10.41 -8.30 16.76
C VAL A 270 10.27 -9.78 17.11
N ASP A 271 9.34 -10.12 18.01
CA ASP A 271 9.13 -11.48 18.51
C ASP A 271 8.33 -12.37 17.54
N ALA A 272 7.57 -11.77 16.62
CA ALA A 272 6.81 -12.53 15.63
C ALA A 272 7.74 -13.38 14.76
N THR A 273 7.27 -14.58 14.46
CA THR A 273 7.95 -15.49 13.54
C THR A 273 7.73 -15.08 12.10
N TYR A 274 6.51 -14.65 11.78
CA TYR A 274 6.10 -14.28 10.43
C TYR A 274 5.44 -12.90 10.42
N LEU A 275 5.56 -12.17 9.32
CA LEU A 275 4.88 -10.90 9.11
C LEU A 275 4.04 -10.89 7.84
N ILE A 276 2.86 -10.26 7.89
CA ILE A 276 2.02 -9.95 6.72
C ILE A 276 1.88 -8.44 6.63
N ASN A 277 2.17 -7.86 5.46
CA ASN A 277 2.11 -6.43 5.23
C ASN A 277 0.92 -6.09 4.31
N ILE A 278 -0.07 -5.35 4.84
CA ILE A 278 -1.32 -4.99 4.16
C ILE A 278 -1.46 -3.47 4.03
N PRO A 279 -0.77 -2.85 3.05
CA PRO A 279 -0.95 -1.43 2.76
C PRO A 279 -2.25 -1.17 2.02
N VAL A 280 -2.59 0.11 1.87
CA VAL A 280 -3.68 0.57 1.00
C VAL A 280 -3.11 1.16 -0.27
N PHE A 281 -3.79 0.95 -1.38
CA PHE A 281 -3.37 1.40 -2.70
C PHE A 281 -3.54 2.93 -2.89
N LYS A 282 -2.49 3.72 -2.56
CA LYS A 282 -2.54 5.19 -2.60
C LYS A 282 -1.24 5.82 -3.12
N LYS A 283 -1.37 7.00 -3.75
CA LYS A 283 -0.25 7.95 -3.91
C LYS A 283 -0.05 8.81 -2.65
N HIS A 284 1.05 9.57 -2.57
CA HIS A 284 1.36 10.42 -1.42
C HIS A 284 2.23 11.62 -1.78
N HIS A 285 1.88 12.81 -1.27
CA HIS A 285 2.57 14.08 -1.61
C HIS A 285 4.10 14.08 -1.34
N ARG A 286 4.53 13.50 -0.21
CA ARG A 286 5.97 13.35 0.14
C ARG A 286 6.76 12.30 -0.62
N ALA A 287 6.22 11.08 -0.64
CA ALA A 287 6.94 9.90 -1.12
C ALA A 287 6.63 9.54 -2.58
N GLY A 288 5.76 10.30 -3.25
CA GLY A 288 5.14 9.92 -4.52
C GLY A 288 4.07 8.85 -4.34
N ILE A 289 4.41 7.73 -3.69
CA ILE A 289 3.51 6.60 -3.42
C ILE A 289 3.52 6.17 -1.94
N SER A 290 2.48 5.44 -1.52
CA SER A 290 2.33 4.97 -0.14
C SER A 290 1.81 3.53 -0.08
N ILE A 291 2.67 2.56 -0.37
CA ILE A 291 2.32 1.14 -0.42
C ILE A 291 3.07 0.37 0.69
N CYS A 292 3.80 -0.70 0.37
CA CYS A 292 4.34 -1.69 1.29
C CYS A 292 5.43 -1.11 2.21
N ALA A 293 6.43 -0.44 1.66
CA ALA A 293 7.55 0.10 2.42
C ALA A 293 7.06 1.20 3.38
N LYS A 294 6.28 2.15 2.85
CA LYS A 294 5.73 3.25 3.65
C LYS A 294 4.71 2.79 4.70
N ASN A 295 4.09 1.62 4.56
CA ASN A 295 3.15 1.10 5.57
C ASN A 295 3.82 0.92 6.94
N HIS A 296 5.12 0.62 6.97
CA HIS A 296 5.87 0.47 8.22
C HIS A 296 6.23 1.80 8.89
N VAL A 297 5.92 2.95 8.30
CA VAL A 297 6.09 4.26 8.97
C VAL A 297 5.35 4.28 10.32
N GLY A 298 4.18 3.66 10.41
CA GLY A 298 3.47 3.50 11.70
C GLY A 298 4.23 2.63 12.70
N THR A 299 4.94 1.61 12.22
CA THR A 299 5.77 0.71 13.05
C THR A 299 7.01 1.43 13.58
N ILE A 300 7.77 2.13 12.73
CA ILE A 300 9.00 2.83 13.13
C ILE A 300 8.74 4.09 13.97
N ASN A 301 7.55 4.71 13.86
CA ASN A 301 7.20 5.89 14.66
C ASN A 301 6.51 5.57 16.00
N THR A 302 6.32 4.29 16.35
CA THR A 302 5.54 3.93 17.54
C THR A 302 6.18 4.41 18.84
N PHE A 303 7.51 4.31 18.95
CA PHE A 303 8.27 4.64 20.17
C PHE A 303 9.28 5.78 20.00
N SER A 304 9.26 6.49 18.86
CA SER A 304 10.18 7.61 18.59
C SER A 304 9.88 8.89 19.40
N GLY A 305 8.81 8.91 20.20
CA GLY A 305 8.39 10.06 21.02
C GLY A 305 7.65 11.15 20.20
N GLN A 306 7.09 12.17 20.86
CA GLN A 306 6.38 13.29 20.18
C GLN A 306 7.29 14.16 19.28
N ASN A 307 8.59 13.85 19.19
CA ASN A 307 9.49 14.50 18.27
C ASN A 307 9.38 13.86 16.89
N TYR A 308 8.30 14.16 16.17
CA TYR A 308 8.29 14.13 14.70
C TYR A 308 9.46 14.93 14.08
N ALA A 309 10.17 15.73 14.90
CA ALA A 309 11.20 16.69 14.54
C ALA A 309 12.66 16.24 14.83
N ASN A 310 12.91 15.04 15.36
CA ASN A 310 14.29 14.56 15.58
C ASN A 310 14.55 13.29 14.77
N GLY A 311 15.26 13.41 13.64
CA GLY A 311 15.64 12.29 12.76
C GLY A 311 14.67 12.09 11.59
N ASP A 312 14.41 13.18 10.86
CA ASP A 312 13.31 13.36 9.93
C ASP A 312 13.43 12.40 8.73
N TRP A 313 12.97 11.15 8.88
CA TRP A 313 12.93 10.16 7.81
C TRP A 313 12.27 10.69 6.52
N HIS A 314 11.43 11.74 6.63
CA HIS A 314 10.92 12.49 5.49
C HIS A 314 12.02 13.16 4.65
N GLU A 315 13.13 13.58 5.24
CA GLU A 315 14.32 14.11 4.54
C GLU A 315 14.86 13.11 3.52
N SER A 316 14.68 11.81 3.74
CA SER A 316 15.05 10.78 2.75
C SER A 316 14.04 10.65 1.59
N LEU A 317 12.90 11.32 1.62
CA LEU A 317 11.86 11.24 0.57
C LEU A 317 12.06 12.30 -0.52
N PRO A 318 11.48 12.14 -1.72
CA PRO A 318 11.56 13.14 -2.79
C PRO A 318 11.07 14.54 -2.41
N THR A 319 9.99 14.64 -1.63
CA THR A 319 9.48 15.93 -1.10
C THR A 319 9.45 15.93 0.43
N PRO A 320 10.58 16.24 1.10
CA PRO A 320 10.71 16.16 2.56
C PRO A 320 9.72 17.03 3.33
N PHE A 321 9.57 18.29 2.93
CA PHE A 321 8.80 19.28 3.69
C PHE A 321 7.31 19.31 3.31
N GLY A 322 6.89 18.55 2.29
CA GLY A 322 5.58 18.68 1.68
C GLY A 322 5.50 19.85 0.67
N ALA A 323 4.28 20.29 0.37
CA ALA A 323 3.91 21.40 -0.50
C ALA A 323 4.23 21.24 -2.00
N GLY A 324 4.53 20.01 -2.45
CA GLY A 324 4.81 19.75 -3.85
C GLY A 324 6.21 20.12 -4.32
N GLU A 325 7.11 20.46 -3.38
CA GLU A 325 8.49 20.82 -3.71
C GLU A 325 9.39 19.59 -3.80
N ASN A 326 9.72 19.17 -5.03
CA ASN A 326 10.65 18.06 -5.28
C ASN A 326 12.13 18.49 -5.12
N ILE A 327 12.53 18.73 -3.88
CA ILE A 327 13.88 19.20 -3.53
C ILE A 327 14.89 18.08 -3.29
N ASN A 328 14.44 16.83 -3.16
CA ASN A 328 15.30 15.65 -2.96
C ASN A 328 14.97 14.55 -4.00
N GLY A 329 14.72 14.98 -5.24
CA GLY A 329 14.34 14.10 -6.36
C GLY A 329 15.52 13.49 -7.12
N ASP A 330 16.75 13.67 -6.63
CA ASP A 330 17.93 13.05 -7.23
C ASP A 330 17.92 11.53 -7.01
N TYR A 331 18.55 10.79 -7.92
CA TYR A 331 18.78 9.34 -7.78
C TYR A 331 20.13 9.07 -7.13
N GLY A 332 20.25 7.92 -6.47
CA GLY A 332 21.48 7.55 -5.77
C GLY A 332 21.72 8.41 -4.53
N VAL A 333 20.64 8.88 -3.89
CA VAL A 333 20.64 9.47 -2.55
C VAL A 333 20.08 8.47 -1.55
N TYR A 334 20.38 8.64 -0.26
CA TYR A 334 19.88 7.72 0.76
C TYR A 334 18.34 7.72 0.82
N ARG A 335 17.74 6.52 0.82
CA ARG A 335 16.30 6.30 0.92
C ARG A 335 16.00 5.33 2.08
N CYS A 336 15.37 5.82 3.16
CA CYS A 336 15.09 5.00 4.35
C CYS A 336 14.17 3.80 4.07
N PHE A 337 13.43 3.82 2.95
CA PHE A 337 12.60 2.69 2.55
C PHE A 337 13.41 1.43 2.26
N VAL A 338 14.68 1.55 1.83
CA VAL A 338 15.55 0.39 1.62
C VAL A 338 15.87 -0.30 2.95
N ASP A 339 16.14 0.47 4.02
CA ASP A 339 16.31 -0.06 5.39
C ASP A 339 15.04 -0.76 5.87
N ILE A 340 13.87 -0.12 5.71
CA ILE A 340 12.59 -0.71 6.10
C ILE A 340 12.30 -2.03 5.37
N MET A 341 12.58 -2.07 4.06
CA MET A 341 12.37 -3.27 3.24
C MET A 341 13.38 -4.37 3.57
N GLY A 342 14.59 -4.02 4.01
CA GLY A 342 15.66 -4.96 4.32
C GLY A 342 15.65 -5.50 5.75
N HIS A 343 15.10 -4.73 6.70
CA HIS A 343 15.21 -5.05 8.12
C HIS A 343 14.60 -6.42 8.47
N GLN A 344 15.33 -7.23 9.24
CA GLN A 344 15.00 -8.62 9.59
C GLN A 344 13.62 -8.77 10.26
N ASP A 345 13.23 -7.81 11.10
CA ASP A 345 11.93 -7.82 11.78
C ASP A 345 10.79 -7.17 11.01
N LEU A 346 11.08 -6.58 9.84
CA LEU A 346 10.10 -5.95 8.97
C LEU A 346 10.02 -6.73 7.66
N GLY A 347 10.70 -6.26 6.60
CA GLY A 347 10.69 -6.93 5.30
C GLY A 347 11.32 -8.33 5.34
N GLY A 348 12.38 -8.54 6.14
CA GLY A 348 13.11 -9.82 6.22
C GLY A 348 12.30 -11.01 6.76
N LYS A 349 11.20 -10.78 7.50
CA LYS A 349 10.26 -11.82 7.94
C LYS A 349 8.87 -11.75 7.30
N THR A 350 8.70 -10.89 6.29
CA THR A 350 7.41 -10.76 5.60
C THR A 350 7.15 -11.97 4.71
N ILE A 351 6.10 -12.74 5.01
CA ILE A 351 5.68 -13.92 4.24
C ILE A 351 4.69 -13.58 3.13
N LEU A 352 4.02 -12.43 3.21
CA LEU A 352 3.02 -12.01 2.25
C LEU A 352 2.90 -10.48 2.24
N TYR A 353 3.13 -9.89 1.08
CA TYR A 353 2.71 -8.52 0.77
C TYR A 353 1.33 -8.60 0.11
N LEU A 354 0.33 -7.91 0.68
CA LEU A 354 -1.05 -7.90 0.21
C LEU A 354 -1.57 -6.46 0.14
N VAL A 355 -1.50 -5.85 -1.04
CA VAL A 355 -1.99 -4.47 -1.23
C VAL A 355 -3.51 -4.49 -1.34
N ASP A 356 -4.18 -3.78 -0.44
CA ASP A 356 -5.60 -3.50 -0.52
C ASP A 356 -5.86 -2.39 -1.53
N GLY A 357 -6.29 -2.79 -2.73
CA GLY A 357 -6.73 -1.90 -3.79
C GLY A 357 -8.23 -2.00 -4.05
N LEU A 358 -9.05 -2.42 -3.08
CA LEU A 358 -10.51 -2.37 -3.24
C LEU A 358 -10.95 -0.91 -3.46
N TRP A 359 -10.35 -0.03 -2.64
CA TRP A 359 -10.54 1.40 -2.63
C TRP A 359 -9.18 2.09 -2.74
N GLY A 360 -8.98 2.93 -3.76
CA GLY A 360 -7.73 3.68 -3.97
C GLY A 360 -7.87 5.14 -3.57
N SER A 361 -6.76 5.84 -3.25
CA SER A 361 -6.81 7.24 -2.84
C SER A 361 -5.59 8.05 -3.25
N THR A 362 -5.69 9.37 -3.08
CA THR A 362 -4.75 10.35 -3.63
C THR A 362 -3.78 10.96 -2.63
N ASN A 363 -3.94 10.66 -1.33
CA ASN A 363 -3.00 11.05 -0.28
C ASN A 363 -3.22 10.23 1.02
N TRP A 364 -2.37 10.45 2.03
CA TRP A 364 -2.40 9.72 3.32
C TRP A 364 -3.78 9.75 4.00
N GLY A 365 -4.41 10.92 4.05
CA GLY A 365 -5.66 11.17 4.79
C GLY A 365 -6.84 11.56 3.89
N HIS A 366 -6.93 10.99 2.69
CA HIS A 366 -7.94 11.33 1.69
C HIS A 366 -9.04 10.26 1.54
N PRO A 367 -10.21 10.64 1.02
CA PRO A 367 -11.26 9.68 0.65
C PRO A 367 -10.84 8.81 -0.55
N PRO A 368 -11.53 7.69 -0.79
CA PRO A 368 -11.34 6.92 -2.00
C PRO A 368 -11.73 7.72 -3.25
N VAL A 369 -11.05 7.43 -4.35
CA VAL A 369 -11.33 7.99 -5.69
C VAL A 369 -11.51 6.86 -6.70
N LYS A 370 -12.29 7.17 -7.74
CA LYS A 370 -12.43 6.30 -8.91
C LYS A 370 -11.24 6.48 -9.83
N PHE A 371 -10.82 5.39 -10.47
CA PHE A 371 -9.69 5.37 -11.37
C PHE A 371 -10.19 5.39 -12.81
N SER A 372 -9.60 6.26 -13.61
CA SER A 372 -9.98 6.48 -15.00
C SER A 372 -9.31 5.48 -15.96
N MET A 373 -8.10 5.01 -15.63
CA MET A 373 -7.33 4.13 -16.49
C MET A 373 -8.03 2.78 -16.72
N GLN A 374 -7.80 2.16 -17.87
CA GLN A 374 -8.29 0.79 -18.11
C GLN A 374 -7.59 -0.22 -17.19
N PRO A 375 -8.31 -1.19 -16.60
CA PRO A 375 -9.70 -1.57 -16.86
C PRO A 375 -10.74 -0.94 -15.92
N PHE A 376 -10.36 0.03 -15.08
CA PHE A 376 -11.24 0.59 -14.06
C PHE A 376 -12.33 1.48 -14.66
N ASN A 377 -12.02 2.24 -15.73
CA ASN A 377 -13.01 2.98 -16.53
C ASN A 377 -13.96 3.88 -15.72
N ASN A 378 -13.41 4.70 -14.82
CA ASN A 378 -14.16 5.55 -13.87
C ASN A 378 -14.97 4.74 -12.84
N ASP A 379 -14.42 3.61 -12.40
CA ASP A 379 -14.89 2.83 -11.26
C ASP A 379 -13.82 2.78 -10.16
N TRP A 380 -14.15 2.21 -9.00
CA TRP A 380 -13.19 1.93 -7.94
C TRP A 380 -12.13 0.94 -8.43
N PRO A 381 -10.92 0.92 -7.84
CA PRO A 381 -9.88 0.06 -8.35
C PRO A 381 -10.18 -1.43 -8.18
N ASN A 382 -11.10 -1.85 -7.28
CA ASN A 382 -11.66 -3.21 -7.26
C ASN A 382 -10.59 -4.33 -7.28
N SER A 383 -9.46 -4.10 -6.62
CA SER A 383 -8.23 -4.88 -6.83
C SER A 383 -7.61 -5.41 -5.55
N LEU A 384 -6.95 -6.56 -5.65
CA LEU A 384 -5.95 -7.03 -4.69
C LEU A 384 -4.65 -7.32 -5.43
N PHE A 385 -3.51 -6.92 -4.84
CA PHE A 385 -2.18 -7.30 -5.32
C PHE A 385 -1.47 -8.15 -4.29
N THR A 386 -0.82 -9.24 -4.70
CA THR A 386 -0.02 -10.09 -3.80
C THR A 386 1.32 -10.49 -4.38
N SER A 387 2.34 -10.55 -3.52
CA SER A 387 3.67 -11.02 -3.89
C SER A 387 4.47 -11.49 -2.68
N PHE A 388 5.56 -12.21 -2.96
CA PHE A 388 6.66 -12.47 -2.03
C PHE A 388 7.83 -11.51 -2.25
N ASP A 389 7.87 -10.81 -3.38
CA ASP A 389 8.96 -9.91 -3.76
C ASP A 389 8.54 -8.47 -3.42
N PRO A 390 9.16 -7.84 -2.41
CA PRO A 390 8.78 -6.50 -1.95
C PRO A 390 9.02 -5.42 -3.01
N VAL A 391 10.05 -5.58 -3.83
CA VAL A 391 10.40 -4.60 -4.85
C VAL A 391 9.47 -4.74 -6.06
N ALA A 392 9.16 -5.97 -6.47
CA ALA A 392 8.27 -6.21 -7.61
C ALA A 392 6.86 -5.69 -7.35
N ILE A 393 6.28 -5.93 -6.16
CA ILE A 393 4.92 -5.47 -5.84
C ILE A 393 4.83 -3.94 -5.75
N GLU A 394 5.83 -3.28 -5.16
CA GLU A 394 5.93 -1.83 -5.15
C GLU A 394 6.06 -1.27 -6.57
N SER A 395 6.91 -1.87 -7.41
CA SER A 395 7.09 -1.46 -8.82
C SER A 395 5.79 -1.56 -9.62
N VAL A 396 5.04 -2.65 -9.43
CA VAL A 396 3.73 -2.80 -10.07
C VAL A 396 2.76 -1.73 -9.59
N CYS A 397 2.64 -1.54 -8.28
CA CYS A 397 1.74 -0.52 -7.74
C CYS A 397 2.14 0.90 -8.15
N TYR A 398 3.45 1.19 -8.24
CA TYR A 398 3.99 2.42 -8.77
C TYR A 398 3.50 2.66 -10.19
N ASP A 399 3.67 1.69 -11.11
CA ASP A 399 3.25 1.83 -12.51
C ASP A 399 1.76 2.14 -12.63
N PHE A 400 0.89 1.46 -11.87
CA PHE A 400 -0.54 1.80 -11.88
C PHE A 400 -0.82 3.24 -11.39
N LEU A 401 -0.19 3.67 -10.30
CA LEU A 401 -0.40 5.02 -9.75
C LEU A 401 0.20 6.10 -10.66
N TYR A 402 1.34 5.82 -11.29
CA TYR A 402 2.00 6.68 -12.26
C TYR A 402 1.09 6.95 -13.45
N TYR A 403 0.50 5.90 -14.03
CA TYR A 403 -0.37 6.08 -15.18
C TYR A 403 -1.79 6.56 -14.84
N GLU A 404 -2.29 6.33 -13.63
CA GLU A 404 -3.59 6.89 -13.21
C GLU A 404 -3.49 8.40 -12.94
N PHE A 405 -2.43 8.85 -12.26
CA PHE A 405 -2.31 10.21 -11.73
C PHE A 405 -1.23 11.02 -12.46
N ASP A 406 -1.46 11.27 -13.74
CA ASP A 406 -0.63 12.15 -14.56
C ASP A 406 -1.04 13.64 -14.45
N GLU A 407 -0.31 14.51 -15.16
CA GLU A 407 -0.57 15.95 -15.21
C GLU A 407 -1.91 16.33 -15.86
N TYR A 408 -2.54 15.40 -16.58
CA TYR A 408 -3.81 15.57 -17.29
C TYR A 408 -5.02 14.97 -16.54
N ASN A 409 -4.79 14.24 -15.44
CA ASN A 409 -5.84 13.70 -14.61
C ASN A 409 -6.81 14.82 -14.17
N GLU A 410 -8.11 14.59 -14.30
CA GLU A 410 -9.14 15.62 -14.02
C GLU A 410 -9.05 16.17 -12.58
N TYR A 411 -8.74 15.30 -11.62
CA TYR A 411 -8.73 15.65 -10.20
C TYR A 411 -7.33 15.96 -9.69
N GLU A 412 -6.31 15.28 -10.18
CA GLU A 412 -4.93 15.34 -9.66
C GLU A 412 -3.95 16.11 -10.56
N GLY A 413 -4.32 16.40 -11.80
CA GLY A 413 -3.56 17.25 -12.72
C GLY A 413 -3.67 18.74 -12.39
N GLY A 414 -2.75 19.54 -12.95
CA GLY A 414 -2.70 21.00 -12.78
C GLY A 414 -1.73 21.48 -11.69
N GLU A 415 -2.09 22.58 -11.00
CA GLU A 415 -1.24 23.19 -9.97
C GLU A 415 -1.02 22.23 -8.79
N ILE A 416 0.25 22.07 -8.43
CA ILE A 416 0.67 21.19 -7.34
C ILE A 416 0.42 21.91 -6.00
N THR A 417 -0.16 21.18 -5.06
CA THR A 417 -0.39 21.61 -3.67
C THR A 417 0.02 20.49 -2.70
N ASP A 418 -0.11 20.72 -1.39
CA ASP A 418 0.07 19.68 -0.36
C ASP A 418 -0.82 18.45 -0.56
N ASP A 419 -2.04 18.67 -1.08
CA ASP A 419 -3.08 17.65 -1.12
C ASP A 419 -3.30 17.06 -2.52
N LYS A 420 -2.90 17.79 -3.56
CA LYS A 420 -3.20 17.50 -4.95
C LYS A 420 -1.95 17.63 -5.83
N GLY A 421 -1.75 16.66 -6.71
CA GLY A 421 -0.70 16.71 -7.72
C GLY A 421 -0.34 15.33 -8.29
N PRO A 422 0.36 15.28 -9.44
CA PRO A 422 0.87 14.05 -10.05
C PRO A 422 2.10 13.53 -9.29
N PHE A 423 1.96 13.29 -7.99
CA PHE A 423 3.07 12.94 -7.09
C PHE A 423 3.89 11.72 -7.54
N PRO A 424 3.32 10.66 -8.17
CA PRO A 424 4.11 9.57 -8.72
C PRO A 424 5.10 10.00 -9.82
N HIS A 425 4.86 11.12 -10.51
CA HIS A 425 5.74 11.67 -11.55
C HIS A 425 6.88 12.53 -11.02
N PHE A 426 7.01 12.67 -9.69
CA PHE A 426 8.14 13.37 -9.13
C PHE A 426 9.42 12.53 -9.32
N ASN A 427 10.48 13.17 -9.83
CA ASN A 427 11.80 12.56 -9.89
C ASN A 427 12.19 11.96 -8.53
N GLY A 428 12.82 10.78 -8.55
CA GLY A 428 13.34 10.10 -7.37
C GLY A 428 12.30 9.28 -6.58
N VAL A 429 11.04 9.22 -7.04
CA VAL A 429 10.00 8.43 -6.35
C VAL A 429 10.30 6.93 -6.35
N ASP A 430 10.84 6.39 -7.43
CA ASP A 430 11.24 4.98 -7.55
C ASP A 430 12.75 4.74 -7.30
N ASP A 431 13.49 5.76 -6.85
CA ASP A 431 14.94 5.62 -6.55
C ASP A 431 15.19 4.55 -5.48
N TYR A 432 14.31 4.45 -4.47
CA TYR A 432 14.42 3.39 -3.47
C TYR A 432 14.20 1.99 -4.05
N LEU A 433 13.44 1.85 -5.15
CA LEU A 433 13.23 0.57 -5.83
C LEU A 433 14.49 0.17 -6.61
N HIS A 434 15.14 1.13 -7.27
CA HIS A 434 16.44 0.92 -7.90
C HIS A 434 17.49 0.45 -6.88
N GLN A 435 17.55 1.09 -5.71
CA GLN A 435 18.51 0.79 -4.65
C GLN A 435 18.22 -0.51 -3.90
N ALA A 436 16.94 -0.85 -3.71
CA ALA A 436 16.52 -2.12 -3.14
C ALA A 436 16.78 -3.29 -4.09
N ALA A 437 16.59 -3.08 -5.39
CA ALA A 437 16.86 -4.08 -6.41
C ALA A 437 18.37 -4.27 -6.66
N ASP A 438 19.10 -3.19 -6.92
CA ASP A 438 20.49 -3.23 -7.38
C ASP A 438 21.42 -2.44 -6.47
N ILE A 439 22.47 -3.13 -6.01
CA ILE A 439 23.51 -2.56 -5.15
C ILE A 439 24.26 -1.43 -5.89
N ALA A 440 24.39 -1.52 -7.22
CA ALA A 440 25.08 -0.52 -8.02
C ALA A 440 24.34 0.83 -8.07
N SER A 441 23.04 0.84 -7.79
CA SER A 441 22.21 2.05 -7.74
C SER A 441 22.31 2.80 -6.40
N ARG A 442 22.96 2.21 -5.40
CA ARG A 442 23.06 2.79 -4.05
C ARG A 442 24.07 3.94 -3.99
N PRO A 443 23.87 4.92 -3.10
CA PRO A 443 24.85 5.96 -2.86
C PRO A 443 26.20 5.35 -2.46
N SER A 444 27.29 5.83 -3.05
CA SER A 444 28.63 5.27 -2.80
C SER A 444 29.12 5.44 -1.34
N ASP A 445 28.54 6.38 -0.61
CA ASP A 445 28.83 6.70 0.78
C ASP A 445 27.90 6.00 1.79
N ILE A 446 26.97 5.17 1.32
CA ILE A 446 25.99 4.47 2.15
C ILE A 446 26.16 2.96 2.01
N VAL A 447 26.19 2.27 3.16
CA VAL A 447 26.05 0.82 3.25
C VAL A 447 24.75 0.57 4.00
N TYR A 448 23.76 -0.02 3.32
CA TYR A 448 22.50 -0.37 3.98
C TYR A 448 22.71 -1.57 4.90
N ASP A 449 22.59 -1.36 6.21
CA ASP A 449 22.74 -2.31 7.31
C ASP A 449 21.79 -1.89 8.46
N PRO A 450 20.48 -2.11 8.31
CA PRO A 450 19.49 -1.59 9.25
C PRO A 450 19.50 -2.28 10.63
N GLU A 451 20.29 -3.35 10.80
CA GLU A 451 20.53 -4.06 12.05
C GLU A 451 21.78 -3.58 12.79
N ASP A 452 22.67 -2.82 12.14
CA ASP A 452 23.98 -2.41 12.66
C ASP A 452 24.83 -3.60 13.15
N ASP A 453 24.74 -4.73 12.44
CA ASP A 453 25.46 -5.97 12.77
C ASP A 453 26.70 -6.23 11.89
N GLY A 454 26.94 -5.35 10.91
CA GLY A 454 28.02 -5.42 9.93
C GLY A 454 27.64 -6.14 8.64
N SER A 455 26.38 -6.60 8.49
CA SER A 455 25.90 -7.34 7.33
C SER A 455 25.15 -6.44 6.35
N ALA A 456 25.87 -5.97 5.33
CA ALA A 456 25.25 -5.17 4.27
C ALA A 456 24.13 -5.94 3.53
N LEU A 457 23.00 -5.27 3.29
CA LEU A 457 21.88 -5.83 2.53
C LEU A 457 22.29 -6.25 1.11
N GLY A 458 21.80 -7.41 0.67
CA GLY A 458 21.86 -7.83 -0.73
C GLY A 458 20.73 -7.20 -1.57
N SER A 459 20.45 -7.80 -2.73
CA SER A 459 19.26 -7.47 -3.53
C SER A 459 18.00 -7.96 -2.81
N LEU A 460 17.05 -7.05 -2.60
CA LEU A 460 15.77 -7.31 -1.90
C LEU A 460 14.68 -7.82 -2.85
N GLY A 461 14.88 -7.70 -4.17
CA GLY A 461 13.87 -8.01 -5.18
C GLY A 461 14.28 -7.53 -6.56
N THR A 462 13.33 -7.52 -7.49
CA THR A 462 13.54 -7.01 -8.85
C THR A 462 12.70 -5.78 -9.15
N HIS A 463 13.28 -4.83 -9.89
CA HIS A 463 12.62 -3.61 -10.35
C HIS A 463 12.69 -3.50 -11.88
N GLU A 464 11.56 -3.18 -12.50
CA GLU A 464 11.42 -2.72 -13.88
C GLU A 464 10.05 -2.06 -14.04
N HIS A 465 9.88 -1.29 -15.12
CA HIS A 465 8.59 -0.82 -15.58
C HIS A 465 7.99 -1.72 -16.65
N TRP A 466 6.66 -1.77 -16.72
CA TRP A 466 5.96 -2.45 -17.79
C TRP A 466 6.19 -1.78 -19.15
N ASN A 467 5.77 -2.45 -20.23
CA ASN A 467 5.90 -1.92 -21.59
C ASN A 467 5.00 -0.69 -21.86
N ASN A 468 3.75 -0.72 -21.38
CA ASN A 468 2.78 0.38 -21.49
C ASN A 468 1.53 0.10 -20.63
N ALA A 469 0.75 1.15 -20.35
CA ALA A 469 -0.45 1.07 -19.52
C ALA A 469 -1.62 0.28 -20.13
N SER A 470 -1.62 -0.06 -21.42
CA SER A 470 -2.69 -0.89 -22.00
C SER A 470 -2.40 -2.37 -21.79
N ASP A 471 -1.20 -2.82 -22.15
CA ASP A 471 -0.77 -4.21 -22.09
C ASP A 471 -0.33 -4.64 -20.69
N LYS A 472 0.32 -3.73 -19.94
CA LYS A 472 0.88 -3.95 -18.59
C LYS A 472 1.78 -5.19 -18.51
N LYS A 473 2.66 -5.37 -19.51
CA LYS A 473 3.56 -6.52 -19.59
C LYS A 473 4.97 -6.16 -19.11
N TYR A 474 5.47 -6.96 -18.19
CA TYR A 474 6.85 -6.94 -17.72
C TYR A 474 7.72 -7.96 -18.47
N SER A 475 9.03 -7.97 -18.22
CA SER A 475 9.98 -8.83 -18.93
C SER A 475 9.59 -10.31 -18.93
N ARG A 476 9.07 -10.86 -17.81
CA ARG A 476 8.60 -12.26 -17.73
C ARG A 476 7.26 -12.49 -18.42
N ASN A 477 6.46 -11.46 -18.65
CA ASN A 477 5.23 -11.57 -19.45
C ASN A 477 5.55 -11.61 -20.96
N ILE A 478 6.69 -11.05 -21.38
CA ILE A 478 7.09 -10.91 -22.78
C ILE A 478 7.95 -12.11 -23.23
N SER A 479 8.88 -12.55 -22.39
CA SER A 479 9.83 -13.60 -22.72
C SER A 479 9.80 -14.73 -21.68
N PRO A 480 9.82 -16.01 -22.09
CA PRO A 480 10.00 -17.13 -21.17
C PRO A 480 11.35 -17.09 -20.44
N ASP A 481 12.35 -16.41 -21.01
CA ASP A 481 13.68 -16.20 -20.41
C ASP A 481 13.77 -14.87 -19.62
N GLY A 482 12.66 -14.15 -19.47
CA GLY A 482 12.60 -12.93 -18.66
C GLY A 482 12.98 -13.23 -17.20
N LYS A 483 13.64 -12.28 -16.54
CA LYS A 483 14.18 -12.46 -15.18
C LYS A 483 13.62 -11.50 -14.14
N GLY A 484 12.81 -10.52 -14.54
CA GLY A 484 12.24 -9.55 -13.62
C GLY A 484 10.84 -9.89 -13.17
N ILE A 485 9.92 -8.96 -13.38
CA ILE A 485 8.55 -9.01 -12.89
C ILE A 485 7.67 -9.85 -13.83
N GLU A 486 6.75 -10.60 -13.23
CA GLU A 486 5.59 -11.20 -13.90
C GLU A 486 4.32 -10.64 -13.27
N LEU A 487 3.58 -9.79 -14.00
CA LEU A 487 2.23 -9.42 -13.58
C LEU A 487 1.27 -10.55 -13.98
N TYR A 488 0.79 -11.29 -13.00
CA TYR A 488 -0.20 -12.36 -13.20
C TYR A 488 -1.60 -11.81 -12.98
N LYS A 489 -2.27 -11.41 -14.07
CA LYS A 489 -3.64 -10.89 -14.03
C LYS A 489 -4.67 -12.03 -13.90
N THR A 490 -5.58 -11.91 -12.94
CA THR A 490 -6.70 -12.85 -12.76
C THR A 490 -7.95 -12.14 -12.22
N THR A 491 -9.02 -12.89 -12.00
CA THR A 491 -10.29 -12.41 -11.43
C THR A 491 -10.68 -13.31 -10.25
N SER A 492 -11.79 -13.01 -9.57
CA SER A 492 -12.27 -13.85 -8.49
C SER A 492 -12.59 -15.27 -8.97
N VAL A 493 -12.50 -16.25 -8.07
CA VAL A 493 -12.84 -17.65 -8.38
C VAL A 493 -14.21 -18.01 -7.82
N GLY A 494 -14.96 -18.89 -8.50
CA GLY A 494 -16.18 -19.44 -7.91
C GLY A 494 -15.84 -20.27 -6.66
N LYS A 495 -16.66 -20.18 -5.60
CA LYS A 495 -16.60 -21.13 -4.49
C LYS A 495 -16.83 -22.54 -5.03
N THR A 496 -16.10 -23.52 -4.51
CA THR A 496 -16.20 -24.94 -4.93
C THR A 496 -16.89 -25.76 -3.86
N GLU A 497 -17.55 -26.85 -4.27
CA GLU A 497 -18.14 -27.79 -3.31
C GLU A 497 -17.02 -28.56 -2.60
N TYR A 498 -17.09 -28.66 -1.28
CA TYR A 498 -16.21 -29.50 -0.48
C TYR A 498 -17.01 -30.44 0.41
N LYS A 499 -16.32 -31.44 0.96
CA LYS A 499 -16.95 -32.45 1.81
C LYS A 499 -17.43 -31.80 3.12
N ALA A 500 -18.73 -31.96 3.42
CA ALA A 500 -19.29 -31.56 4.70
C ALA A 500 -18.49 -32.17 5.88
N PRO A 501 -18.30 -31.43 6.98
CA PRO A 501 -17.62 -31.97 8.14
C PRO A 501 -18.29 -33.23 8.69
N ALA A 502 -17.48 -34.14 9.25
CA ALA A 502 -17.91 -35.51 9.53
C ALA A 502 -19.13 -35.62 10.47
N ASN A 503 -19.32 -34.63 11.34
CA ASN A 503 -20.41 -34.59 12.32
C ASN A 503 -21.50 -33.56 11.98
N SER A 504 -21.46 -32.93 10.80
CA SER A 504 -22.47 -31.96 10.41
C SER A 504 -23.78 -32.67 10.03
N LEU A 505 -24.82 -32.40 10.81
CA LEU A 505 -26.18 -32.90 10.61
C LEU A 505 -27.15 -31.72 10.63
N VAL A 506 -28.24 -31.84 9.88
CA VAL A 506 -29.41 -30.99 10.04
C VAL A 506 -30.61 -31.86 10.39
N ILE A 507 -31.33 -31.46 11.43
CA ILE A 507 -32.59 -32.08 11.84
C ILE A 507 -33.69 -31.03 11.86
N ASN A 508 -34.94 -31.46 11.70
CA ASN A 508 -36.10 -30.59 11.88
C ASN A 508 -37.04 -31.20 12.92
N PHE A 509 -37.47 -30.40 13.89
CA PHE A 509 -38.40 -30.83 14.94
C PHE A 509 -39.42 -29.73 15.28
N PRO A 510 -40.74 -30.05 15.36
CA PRO A 510 -41.35 -31.36 15.12
C PRO A 510 -41.33 -31.77 13.64
N ASN A 511 -41.35 -33.09 13.40
CA ASN A 511 -41.56 -33.70 12.10
C ASN A 511 -42.40 -34.98 12.31
N PRO A 512 -43.67 -35.06 11.86
CA PRO A 512 -44.35 -34.14 10.93
C PRO A 512 -44.56 -32.71 11.45
N VAL A 513 -44.59 -31.76 10.51
CA VAL A 513 -44.73 -30.32 10.69
C VAL A 513 -46.20 -29.93 10.52
N LYS A 514 -46.77 -29.23 11.50
CA LYS A 514 -48.14 -28.70 11.41
C LYS A 514 -48.16 -27.21 11.08
N GLU A 515 -47.74 -26.37 12.02
CA GLU A 515 -47.68 -24.91 11.82
C GLU A 515 -46.24 -24.42 11.62
N SER A 516 -45.29 -25.02 12.32
CA SER A 516 -43.89 -24.66 12.28
C SER A 516 -42.99 -25.85 12.64
N THR A 517 -41.72 -25.78 12.24
CA THR A 517 -40.65 -26.70 12.61
C THR A 517 -39.39 -25.91 12.91
N THR A 518 -38.55 -26.40 13.81
CA THR A 518 -37.24 -25.81 14.07
C THR A 518 -36.17 -26.62 13.37
N LEU A 519 -35.43 -26.00 12.45
CA LEU A 519 -34.19 -26.56 11.94
C LEU A 519 -33.10 -26.43 12.99
N GLN A 520 -32.45 -27.54 13.31
CA GLN A 520 -31.30 -27.59 14.21
C GLN A 520 -30.09 -28.10 13.45
N PHE A 521 -29.00 -27.35 13.48
CA PHE A 521 -27.74 -27.68 12.83
C PHE A 521 -26.58 -26.99 13.55
N SER A 522 -25.36 -27.46 13.30
CA SER A 522 -24.13 -26.89 13.88
C SER A 522 -23.15 -26.48 12.78
N LEU A 523 -22.49 -25.34 12.97
CA LEU A 523 -21.51 -24.79 12.05
C LEU A 523 -20.11 -24.82 12.69
N GLU A 524 -19.12 -25.39 12.03
CA GLU A 524 -17.73 -25.41 12.54
C GLU A 524 -17.08 -24.03 12.55
N MET A 525 -17.53 -23.12 11.68
CA MET A 525 -17.06 -21.75 11.55
C MET A 525 -18.19 -20.86 11.04
N ALA A 526 -18.05 -19.55 11.22
CA ALA A 526 -19.00 -18.59 10.69
C ALA A 526 -19.24 -18.83 9.18
N SER A 527 -20.51 -18.91 8.78
CA SER A 527 -20.89 -19.33 7.42
C SER A 527 -22.19 -18.64 6.98
N THR A 528 -22.33 -18.38 5.68
CA THR A 528 -23.60 -18.01 5.06
C THR A 528 -24.43 -19.27 4.84
N VAL A 529 -25.70 -19.27 5.28
CA VAL A 529 -26.59 -20.43 5.16
C VAL A 529 -27.87 -20.09 4.38
N ASP A 530 -28.14 -20.87 3.34
CA ASP A 530 -29.42 -20.84 2.62
C ASP A 530 -30.14 -22.19 2.77
N VAL A 531 -31.43 -22.15 3.11
CA VAL A 531 -32.30 -23.31 3.17
C VAL A 531 -33.14 -23.35 1.90
N GLN A 532 -33.11 -24.48 1.19
CA GLN A 532 -33.93 -24.72 0.01
C GLN A 532 -34.82 -25.93 0.26
N VAL A 533 -36.11 -25.80 0.00
CA VAL A 533 -37.11 -26.87 0.15
C VAL A 533 -37.57 -27.32 -1.23
N PHE A 534 -37.60 -28.64 -1.44
CA PHE A 534 -37.94 -29.26 -2.71
C PHE A 534 -39.11 -30.23 -2.53
N SER A 535 -40.04 -30.22 -3.48
CA SER A 535 -41.03 -31.29 -3.62
C SER A 535 -40.38 -32.58 -4.12
N LEU A 536 -41.10 -33.71 -4.02
CA LEU A 536 -40.57 -35.03 -4.42
C LEU A 536 -40.24 -35.17 -5.91
N ASP A 537 -40.80 -34.31 -6.76
CA ASP A 537 -40.46 -34.19 -8.18
C ASP A 537 -39.22 -33.32 -8.45
N GLY A 538 -38.58 -32.80 -7.40
CA GLY A 538 -37.32 -32.04 -7.48
C GLY A 538 -37.49 -30.54 -7.70
N ARG A 539 -38.73 -30.01 -7.73
CA ARG A 539 -38.96 -28.56 -7.87
C ARG A 539 -38.62 -27.82 -6.58
N ASN A 540 -37.82 -26.75 -6.64
CA ASN A 540 -37.63 -25.84 -5.51
C ASN A 540 -38.95 -25.09 -5.26
N VAL A 541 -39.53 -25.30 -4.07
CA VAL A 541 -40.82 -24.72 -3.68
C VAL A 541 -40.70 -23.59 -2.66
N SER A 542 -39.54 -23.46 -2.01
CA SER A 542 -39.28 -22.41 -1.02
C SER A 542 -37.78 -22.25 -0.80
N THR A 543 -37.33 -21.00 -0.61
CA THR A 543 -35.95 -20.68 -0.24
C THR A 543 -35.95 -19.65 0.89
N LEU A 544 -35.26 -19.97 1.97
CA LEU A 544 -35.06 -19.10 3.13
C LEU A 544 -33.56 -18.82 3.25
N SER A 545 -33.16 -17.57 3.04
CA SER A 545 -31.79 -17.13 3.28
C SER A 545 -31.65 -16.72 4.74
N LEU A 546 -30.75 -17.37 5.47
CA LEU A 546 -30.45 -17.07 6.87
C LEU A 546 -29.34 -16.03 7.01
N GLY A 547 -28.68 -15.68 5.91
CA GLY A 547 -27.51 -14.82 5.92
C GLY A 547 -26.33 -15.49 6.63
N LYS A 548 -25.42 -14.66 7.16
CA LYS A 548 -24.25 -15.09 7.92
C LYS A 548 -24.66 -15.48 9.34
N LEU A 549 -24.22 -16.66 9.75
CA LEU A 549 -24.40 -17.21 11.10
C LEU A 549 -23.02 -17.51 11.71
N ASN A 550 -22.87 -17.31 13.01
CA ASN A 550 -21.62 -17.60 13.74
C ASN A 550 -21.36 -19.11 13.83
N SER A 551 -20.17 -19.51 14.29
CA SER A 551 -19.90 -20.92 14.62
C SER A 551 -20.77 -21.40 15.78
N GLY A 552 -20.95 -22.72 15.89
CA GLY A 552 -21.74 -23.36 16.94
C GLY A 552 -23.15 -23.77 16.50
N ASP A 553 -24.01 -24.00 17.50
CA ASP A 553 -25.33 -24.58 17.32
C ASP A 553 -26.39 -23.51 16.99
N HIS A 554 -27.22 -23.81 15.98
CA HIS A 554 -28.27 -22.92 15.49
C HIS A 554 -29.64 -23.60 15.56
N ASN A 555 -30.63 -22.81 15.98
CA ASN A 555 -32.03 -23.21 16.01
C ASN A 555 -32.85 -22.18 15.22
N VAL A 556 -33.36 -22.58 14.06
CA VAL A 556 -34.06 -21.68 13.13
C VAL A 556 -35.51 -22.12 12.99
N LEU A 557 -36.42 -21.25 13.41
CA LEU A 557 -37.86 -21.47 13.23
C LEU A 557 -38.24 -21.29 11.76
N MET A 558 -38.81 -22.34 11.17
CA MET A 558 -39.47 -22.31 9.87
C MET A 558 -40.98 -22.44 10.05
N ASP A 559 -41.73 -21.51 9.45
CA ASP A 559 -43.19 -21.50 9.34
C ASP A 559 -43.60 -21.20 7.88
N ILE A 560 -44.91 -21.17 7.62
CA ILE A 560 -45.47 -20.92 6.28
C ILE A 560 -45.09 -19.53 5.72
N GLN A 561 -44.83 -18.55 6.59
CA GLN A 561 -44.50 -17.19 6.18
C GLN A 561 -43.05 -17.05 5.73
N ASN A 562 -42.15 -17.87 6.29
CA ASN A 562 -40.71 -17.66 6.12
C ASN A 562 -39.98 -18.80 5.40
N GLY A 563 -40.57 -19.99 5.22
CA GLY A 563 -39.83 -21.07 4.57
C GLY A 563 -40.54 -22.40 4.36
N LEU A 564 -41.64 -22.69 5.07
CA LEU A 564 -42.41 -23.91 4.85
C LEU A 564 -43.29 -23.83 3.59
N PRO A 565 -43.45 -24.93 2.86
CA PRO A 565 -44.42 -24.99 1.77
C PRO A 565 -45.86 -24.94 2.31
N GLN A 566 -46.75 -24.28 1.57
CA GLN A 566 -48.15 -24.08 1.96
C GLN A 566 -49.02 -25.34 1.87
N SER A 567 -48.62 -26.33 1.08
CA SER A 567 -49.40 -27.56 0.86
C SER A 567 -48.93 -28.67 1.79
N ALA A 568 -49.87 -29.43 2.34
CA ALA A 568 -49.54 -30.69 3.03
C ALA A 568 -48.87 -31.67 2.04
N GLY A 569 -47.87 -32.39 2.50
CA GLY A 569 -47.09 -33.29 1.64
C GLY A 569 -45.73 -33.68 2.20
N GLN A 570 -45.00 -34.45 1.41
CA GLN A 570 -43.63 -34.86 1.70
C GLN A 570 -42.65 -33.97 0.94
N TYR A 571 -41.63 -33.48 1.64
CA TYR A 571 -40.62 -32.59 1.10
C TYR A 571 -39.22 -33.05 1.50
N THR A 572 -38.24 -32.69 0.68
CA THR A 572 -36.82 -32.74 1.04
C THR A 572 -36.33 -31.31 1.20
N TYR A 573 -35.36 -31.09 2.07
CA TYR A 573 -34.72 -29.79 2.19
C TYR A 573 -33.21 -29.94 2.19
N ARG A 574 -32.54 -28.87 1.78
CA ARG A 574 -31.10 -28.77 1.67
C ARG A 574 -30.65 -27.45 2.27
N LEU A 575 -29.66 -27.51 3.15
CA LEU A 575 -28.94 -26.34 3.65
C LEU A 575 -27.67 -26.20 2.82
N LYS A 576 -27.52 -25.10 2.09
CA LYS A 576 -26.25 -24.70 1.48
C LYS A 576 -25.48 -23.89 2.51
N VAL A 577 -24.38 -24.44 2.99
CA VAL A 577 -23.46 -23.74 3.89
C VAL A 577 -22.27 -23.27 3.08
N SER A 578 -22.02 -21.96 3.07
CA SER A 578 -20.93 -21.34 2.31
C SER A 578 -20.01 -20.56 3.25
N ASN A 579 -18.70 -20.81 3.18
CA ASN A 579 -17.68 -20.15 4.00
C ASN A 579 -16.37 -19.99 3.21
N VAL A 580 -15.26 -19.70 3.89
CA VAL A 580 -13.95 -19.50 3.26
C VAL A 580 -13.43 -20.73 2.52
N LYS A 581 -13.81 -21.95 2.93
CA LYS A 581 -13.35 -23.21 2.30
C LYS A 581 -14.10 -23.54 1.00
N GLY A 582 -15.21 -22.85 0.72
CA GLY A 582 -16.11 -23.14 -0.39
C GLY A 582 -17.56 -23.27 0.08
N TYR A 583 -18.28 -24.28 -0.41
CA TYR A 583 -19.61 -24.62 0.11
C TYR A 583 -19.81 -26.13 0.28
N TYR A 584 -20.74 -26.53 1.12
CA TYR A 584 -21.21 -27.90 1.23
C TYR A 584 -22.72 -27.92 1.48
N PHE A 585 -23.32 -29.10 1.36
CA PHE A 585 -24.74 -29.28 1.60
C PHE A 585 -25.01 -30.21 2.78
N LEU A 586 -25.95 -29.81 3.62
CA LEU A 586 -26.66 -30.71 4.53
C LEU A 586 -28.06 -30.95 3.98
N SER A 587 -28.66 -32.09 4.24
CA SER A 587 -29.99 -32.41 3.70
C SER A 587 -30.82 -33.20 4.69
N GLY A 588 -32.14 -32.99 4.64
CA GLY A 588 -33.11 -33.69 5.45
C GLY A 588 -34.46 -33.84 4.75
N LYS A 589 -35.43 -34.42 5.46
CA LYS A 589 -36.79 -34.66 4.96
C LYS A 589 -37.79 -34.08 5.94
N MET A 590 -38.88 -33.50 5.45
CA MET A 590 -39.97 -33.01 6.28
C MET A 590 -41.32 -33.45 5.72
N SER A 591 -42.24 -33.81 6.60
CA SER A 591 -43.64 -34.08 6.26
C SER A 591 -44.50 -32.93 6.76
N VAL A 592 -45.19 -32.20 5.89
CA VAL A 592 -46.13 -31.13 6.27
C VAL A 592 -47.55 -31.70 6.30
N ILE A 593 -48.29 -31.45 7.38
CA ILE A 593 -49.66 -31.92 7.61
C ILE A 593 -50.59 -30.72 7.89
N GLU A 594 -51.89 -30.90 7.64
CA GLU A 594 -52.93 -29.90 7.90
C GLU A 594 -53.22 -29.67 9.40
#